data_AF-A0A2S1LAK8-F1
#
_entry.id   AF-A0A2S1LAK8-F1
#
_cell.length_a   1.000
_cell.length_b   1.000
_cell.length_c   1.000
_cell.angle_alpha   90.00
_cell.angle_beta   90.00
_cell.angle_gamma   90.00
#
_symmetry.space_group_name_H-M   'P 1'
#
loop_
_entity.id
_entity.type
_entity.pdbx_description
1 polymer ?
#
loop_
_entity_poly.entity_id
_entity_poly.type
_entity_poly.pdbx_seq_one_letter_code
_entity_poly.pdbx_strand_id
1 'polypeptide(L)' 'MSQVAVCPTCGNNSKIKEVNGEVTFLPIQDEELIKKIGQLKNAMEKFKSKAEALEKELEAFKSNK' A
#
# COMPACT_ATOMS: atom_id res chain seq x y z
N MET A 1 3.62 8.22 -1.00
CA MET A 1 2.59 7.39 -1.69
C MET A 1 1.91 8.25 -2.74
N SER A 2 1.59 7.70 -3.91
CA SER A 2 0.79 8.44 -4.91
C SER A 2 -0.62 8.68 -4.35
N GLN A 3 -1.11 9.92 -4.37
CA GLN A 3 -2.48 10.22 -3.98
C GLN A 3 -3.43 9.74 -5.09
N VAL A 4 -4.43 8.94 -4.73
CA VAL A 4 -5.41 8.37 -5.67
C VAL A 4 -6.78 8.90 -5.29
N ALA A 5 -7.55 9.38 -6.27
CA ALA A 5 -8.94 9.77 -6.10
C ALA A 5 -9.77 9.42 -7.32
N VAL A 6 -11.08 9.52 -7.17
CA VAL A 6 -12.03 9.38 -8.27
C VAL A 6 -11.94 10.62 -9.16
N CYS A 7 -11.70 10.43 -10.46
CA CYS A 7 -11.74 11.51 -11.42
C CYS A 7 -13.17 12.05 -11.54
N PRO A 8 -13.40 13.36 -11.38
CA PRO A 8 -14.75 13.95 -11.44
C PRO A 8 -15.36 13.88 -12.86
N THR A 9 -14.56 13.72 -13.90
CA THR A 9 -15.01 13.71 -15.30
C THR A 9 -15.45 12.33 -15.78
N CYS A 10 -14.72 11.27 -15.43
CA CYS A 10 -14.96 9.92 -15.93
C CYS A 10 -15.30 8.89 -14.85
N GLY A 11 -15.24 9.25 -13.57
CA GLY A 11 -15.57 8.35 -12.46
C GLY A 11 -14.53 7.25 -12.16
N ASN A 12 -13.44 7.18 -12.93
CA ASN A 12 -12.38 6.18 -12.71
C ASN A 12 -11.35 6.64 -11.65
N ASN A 13 -10.77 5.67 -10.97
CA ASN A 13 -9.65 5.91 -10.05
C ASN A 13 -8.42 6.42 -10.81
N SER A 14 -7.92 7.57 -10.38
CA SER A 14 -6.83 8.29 -11.02
C SER A 14 -5.82 8.76 -9.98
N LYS A 15 -4.55 8.81 -10.37
CA LYS A 15 -3.50 9.44 -9.58
C LYS A 15 -3.65 10.95 -9.68
N ILE A 16 -3.70 11.63 -8.54
CA ILE A 16 -3.71 13.08 -8.48
C ILE A 16 -2.27 13.59 -8.57
N LYS A 17 -2.07 14.60 -9.41
CA LYS A 17 -0.83 15.38 -9.47
C LYS A 17 -1.19 16.86 -9.53
N GLU A 18 -0.67 17.63 -8.60
CA GLU A 18 -0.78 19.09 -8.63
C GLU A 18 0.42 19.67 -9.39
N VAL A 19 0.17 20.46 -10.42
CA VAL A 19 1.20 21.16 -11.19
C VAL A 19 0.73 22.59 -11.38
N ASN A 20 1.52 23.55 -10.92
CA ASN A 20 1.23 24.99 -11.05
C ASN A 20 -0.13 25.43 -10.46
N GLY A 21 -0.60 24.77 -9.39
CA GLY A 21 -1.89 25.05 -8.75
C GLY A 21 -3.09 24.38 -9.43
N GLU A 22 -2.89 23.66 -10.53
CA GLU A 22 -3.93 22.88 -11.20
C GLU A 22 -3.83 21.40 -10.83
N VAL A 23 -4.99 20.82 -10.46
CA VAL A 23 -5.12 19.42 -10.10
C VAL A 23 -5.33 18.58 -11.35
N THR A 24 -4.33 17.79 -11.72
CA THR A 24 -4.39 16.86 -12.86
C THR A 24 -4.71 15.45 -12.38
N PHE A 25 -5.65 14.80 -13.06
CA PHE A 25 -6.01 13.40 -12.82
C PHE A 25 -5.38 12.51 -13.90
N LEU A 26 -4.41 11.69 -13.51
CA LEU A 26 -3.71 10.77 -14.40
C LEU A 26 -4.31 9.36 -14.27
N PRO A 27 -4.63 8.69 -15.39
CA PRO A 27 -5.16 7.32 -15.34
C PRO A 27 -4.11 6.38 -14.74
N ILE A 28 -4.57 5.46 -13.89
CA ILE A 28 -3.73 4.37 -13.38
C ILE A 28 -3.78 3.24 -14.41
N GLN A 29 -2.62 2.86 -14.93
CA GLN A 29 -2.49 1.78 -15.92
C GLN A 29 -2.26 0.42 -15.25
N ASP A 30 -2.51 -0.65 -15.99
CA ASP A 30 -2.42 -2.04 -15.49
C ASP A 30 -1.03 -2.38 -14.95
N GLU A 31 0.05 -1.94 -15.62
CA GLU A 31 1.42 -2.19 -15.15
C GLU A 31 1.73 -1.50 -13.81
N GLU A 32 1.24 -0.27 -13.62
CA GLU A 32 1.39 0.45 -12.35
C GLU A 32 0.60 -0.23 -11.23
N LEU A 33 -0.59 -0.74 -11.55
CA LEU A 33 -1.43 -1.49 -10.62
C LEU A 33 -0.75 -2.81 -10.20
N ILE A 34 -0.25 -3.59 -11.16
CA ILE A 34 0.49 -4.84 -10.91
C ILE A 34 1.71 -4.57 -10.01
N LYS A 35 2.47 -3.52 -10.29
CA LYS A 35 3.63 -3.14 -9.48
C LYS A 35 3.23 -2.80 -8.04
N LYS A 36 2.16 -2.03 -7.84
CA LYS A 36 1.65 -1.70 -6.48
C LYS A 36 1.14 -2.92 -5.74
N ILE A 37 0.45 -3.84 -6.42
CA ILE A 37 0.00 -5.11 -5.84
C ILE A 37 1.21 -5.94 -5.38
N GLY A 38 2.27 -6.03 -6.20
CA GLY A 38 3.51 -6.70 -5.82
C GLY A 38 4.16 -6.07 -4.57
N GLN A 39 4.24 -4.74 -4.53
CA GLN A 39 4.76 -4.02 -3.36
C GLN A 39 3.95 -4.30 -2.09
N LEU A 40 2.61 -4.35 -2.18
CA LEU A 40 1.73 -4.66 -1.05
C LEU A 40 1.92 -6.08 -0.54
N LYS A 41 2.01 -7.07 -1.43
CA LYS A 41 2.27 -8.47 -1.05
C LYS A 41 3.59 -8.60 -0.30
N ASN A 42 4.65 -7.99 -0.82
CA ASN A 42 5.97 -8.00 -0.18
C ASN A 42 5.96 -7.32 1.20
N ALA A 43 5.24 -6.20 1.34
CA ALA A 43 5.09 -5.54 2.63
C ALA A 43 4.32 -6.43 3.62
N MET A 44 3.22 -7.05 3.18
CA MET A 44 2.42 -7.94 4.01
C MET A 44 3.22 -9.15 4.49
N GLU A 45 4.02 -9.76 3.62
CA GLU A 45 4.91 -10.88 4.00
C GLU A 45 5.93 -10.47 5.08
N LYS A 46 6.53 -9.28 4.94
CA LYS A 46 7.43 -8.72 5.97
C LYS A 46 6.75 -8.44 7.29
N PHE A 47 5.49 -7.97 7.28
CA PHE A 47 4.74 -7.77 8.51
C PHE A 47 4.35 -9.09 9.15
N LYS A 48 3.96 -10.09 8.35
CA LYS A 48 3.63 -11.42 8.83
C LYS A 48 4.83 -12.08 9.50
N SER A 49 6.01 -12.07 8.88
CA SER A 49 7.21 -12.67 9.47
C SER A 49 7.63 -11.97 10.78
N LYS A 50 7.49 -10.64 10.86
CA LYS A 50 7.70 -9.91 12.11
C LYS A 50 6.68 -10.26 13.19
N ALA A 51 5.41 -10.39 12.83
CA ALA A 51 4.35 -10.79 13.76
C ALA A 51 4.61 -12.20 14.32
N GLU A 52 4.95 -13.16 13.46
CA GLU A 52 5.28 -14.53 13.87
C GLU A 52 6.53 -14.59 14.78
N ALA A 53 7.54 -13.75 14.51
CA ALA A 53 8.71 -13.64 15.38
C ALA A 53 8.32 -13.10 16.77
N LEU A 54 7.52 -12.03 16.82
CA LEU A 54 7.03 -11.43 18.06
C LEU A 54 6.14 -12.39 18.86
N GLU A 55 5.29 -13.17 18.18
CA GLU A 55 4.45 -14.19 18.82
C GLU A 55 5.31 -15.24 19.52
N LYS A 56 6.35 -15.75 18.86
CA LYS A 56 7.30 -16.70 19.47
C LYS A 56 8.05 -16.11 20.66
N GLU A 57 8.49 -14.85 20.56
CA GLU A 57 9.13 -14.15 21.68
C GLU A 57 8.18 -13.99 22.87
N LEU A 58 6.91 -13.65 22.63
CA LEU A 58 5.89 -13.54 23.66
C LEU A 58 5.57 -14.88 24.33
N GLU A 59 5.49 -15.97 23.56
CA GLU A 59 5.29 -17.32 24.11
C GLU A 59 6.47 -17.75 24.99
N ALA A 60 7.70 -17.50 24.56
CA ALA A 60 8.89 -17.77 25.35
C ALA A 60 8.91 -16.94 26.65
N PHE A 61 8.51 -15.66 26.59
CA PHE A 61 8.45 -14.79 27.76
C PHE A 61 7.35 -15.21 28.74
N LYS A 62 6.19 -15.65 28.23
CA LYS A 62 5.08 -16.17 29.05
C LYS A 62 5.39 -17.51 29.70
N SER A 63 6.22 -18.34 29.05
CA SER A 63 6.60 -19.67 29.56
C SER A 63 7.73 -19.63 30.60
N ASN A 64 8.49 -18.53 30.65
CA ASN A 64 9.53 -18.28 31.64
C ASN A 64 9.04 -17.49 32.88
N LYS A 65 7.72 -17.39 33.07
CA LYS A 65 7.08 -16.70 34.18
C LYS A 65 6.23 -17.68 34.97
#